data_AF-A0A973JC80-F1
#
_entry.id   AF-A0A973JC80-F1
#
_cell.length_a   1.000
_cell.length_b   1.000
_cell.length_c   1.000
_cell.angle_alpha   90.00
_cell.angle_beta   90.00
_cell.angle_gamma   90.00
#
_symmetry.space_group_name_H-M   'P 1'
#
loop_
_entity.id
_entity.type
_entity.pdbx_description
1 polymer ?
#
loop_
_entity_poly.entity_id
_entity_poly.type
_entity_poly.pdbx_seq_one_letter_code
_entity_poly.pdbx_strand_id
1 'polypeptide(L)'
;LERVIDDVREVTGTGTIFPDDEGNPILHLHMACGRNSSTITGCIRQGVRVWHVMEVILFELTGTPARRLPDAATGFKFLIPD
;
A
#
# COMPACT_ATOMS: atom_id res chain seq x y z
N LEU A 1 7.36 -2.71 -13.79
CA LEU A 1 7.82 -1.37 -14.22
C LEU A 1 7.59 -0.43 -13.04
N GLU A 2 8.62 0.25 -12.57
CA GLU A 2 8.51 1.22 -11.48
C GLU A 2 8.63 2.63 -12.04
N ARG A 3 7.96 3.60 -11.38
CA ARG A 3 8.02 5.01 -11.77
C ARG A 3 8.32 5.85 -10.54
N VAL A 4 9.43 6.57 -10.59
CA VAL A 4 9.73 7.63 -9.63
C VAL A 4 8.81 8.81 -9.92
N ILE A 5 8.25 9.40 -8.86
CA ILE A 5 7.44 10.60 -8.95
C ILE A 5 8.30 11.75 -8.45
N ASP A 6 8.56 12.71 -9.33
CA ASP A 6 9.33 13.90 -9.00
C ASP A 6 8.45 14.98 -8.35
N ASP A 7 9.11 15.80 -7.52
CA ASP A 7 8.51 16.90 -6.75
C ASP A 7 7.44 16.43 -5.73
N VAL A 8 6.99 17.34 -4.89
CA VAL A 8 5.96 17.10 -3.88
C VAL A 8 4.59 16.97 -4.55
N ARG A 9 3.84 15.94 -4.16
CA ARG A 9 2.46 15.69 -4.61
C ARG A 9 1.49 15.67 -3.43
N GLU A 10 0.28 16.15 -3.66
CA GLU A 10 -0.86 15.88 -2.77
C GLU A 10 -1.34 14.45 -3.02
N VAL A 11 -1.79 13.77 -1.97
CA VAL A 11 -2.12 12.34 -2.05
C VAL A 11 -3.51 12.02 -1.51
N THR A 12 -4.15 11.04 -2.14
CA THR A 12 -5.24 10.27 -1.54
C THR A 12 -5.00 8.81 -1.85
N GLY A 13 -5.35 7.92 -0.93
CA GLY A 13 -4.98 6.51 -1.02
C GLY A 13 -5.88 5.61 -0.23
N THR A 14 -5.87 4.34 -0.62
CA THR A 14 -6.56 3.27 0.09
C THR A 14 -5.73 2.01 0.07
N GLY A 15 -5.72 1.30 1.19
CA GLY A 15 -4.88 0.14 1.38
C GLY A 15 -5.33 -0.71 2.54
N THR A 16 -4.64 -1.83 2.68
CA THR A 16 -4.88 -2.81 3.74
C THR A 16 -3.55 -3.22 4.36
N ILE A 17 -3.58 -3.52 5.65
CA ILE A 17 -2.47 -4.13 6.37
C ILE A 17 -2.94 -5.50 6.81
N PHE A 18 -2.28 -6.54 6.32
CA PHE A 18 -2.50 -7.92 6.75
C PHE A 18 -1.15 -8.57 7.04
N PRO A 19 -1.05 -9.42 8.07
CA PRO A 19 0.19 -10.10 8.39
C PRO A 19 0.57 -11.09 7.29
N ASP A 20 1.86 -11.37 7.12
CA ASP A 20 2.31 -12.52 6.35
C ASP A 20 2.31 -13.82 7.18
N ASP A 21 2.84 -14.89 6.60
CA ASP A 21 2.98 -16.22 7.20
C ASP A 21 3.88 -16.27 8.44
N GLU A 22 4.69 -15.24 8.68
CA GLU A 22 5.52 -15.09 9.88
C GLU A 22 4.91 -14.11 10.89
N GLY A 23 3.76 -13.51 10.57
CA GLY A 23 3.09 -12.51 11.40
C GLY A 23 3.57 -11.07 11.16
N ASN A 24 4.44 -10.82 10.17
CA ASN A 24 4.93 -9.48 9.86
C ASN A 24 3.84 -8.66 9.15
N PRO A 25 3.57 -7.41 9.54
CA PRO A 25 2.55 -6.59 8.88
C PRO A 25 2.97 -6.21 7.46
N ILE A 26 2.14 -6.52 6.48
CA ILE A 26 2.37 -6.16 5.08
C ILE A 26 1.31 -5.15 4.62
N LEU A 27 1.77 -3.93 4.35
CA LEU A 27 0.98 -2.88 3.73
C LEU A 27 0.84 -3.12 2.22
N HIS A 28 -0.39 -3.17 1.74
CA HIS A 28 -0.72 -3.03 0.33
C HIS A 28 -1.54 -1.76 0.14
N LEU A 29 -0.93 -0.74 -0.46
CA LEU A 29 -1.48 0.60 -0.58
C LEU A 29 -1.41 1.07 -2.02
N HIS A 30 -2.55 1.50 -2.54
CA HIS A 30 -2.63 2.23 -3.79
C HIS A 30 -2.92 3.70 -3.49
N MET A 31 -2.23 4.60 -4.18
CA MET A 31 -2.44 6.04 -4.03
C MET A 31 -2.52 6.72 -5.38
N ALA A 32 -3.30 7.80 -5.42
CA ALA A 32 -3.27 8.82 -6.47
C ALA A 32 -2.44 10.00 -5.95
N CYS A 33 -1.39 10.37 -6.69
CA CYS A 33 -0.46 11.44 -6.35
C CYS A 33 -0.60 12.57 -7.37
N GLY A 34 -1.20 13.69 -6.96
CA GLY A 34 -1.58 14.81 -7.81
C GLY A 34 -0.68 16.04 -7.67
N ARG A 35 -0.47 16.76 -8.78
CA ARG A 35 0.07 18.13 -8.80
C ARG A 35 -0.38 18.84 -10.07
N ASN A 36 -0.89 20.07 -9.91
CA ASN A 36 -1.49 20.85 -10.98
C ASN A 36 -2.56 20.01 -11.73
N SER A 37 -2.44 19.88 -13.05
CA SER A 37 -3.34 19.09 -13.90
C SER A 37 -2.91 17.63 -14.09
N SER A 38 -1.90 17.14 -13.34
CA SER A 38 -1.34 15.80 -13.50
C SER A 38 -1.55 14.93 -12.26
N THR A 39 -1.89 13.66 -12.47
CA THR A 39 -1.95 12.65 -11.42
C THR A 39 -1.29 11.35 -11.87
N ILE A 40 -0.61 10.68 -10.96
CA ILE A 40 -0.06 9.33 -11.15
C ILE A 40 -0.69 8.44 -10.09
N THR A 41 -1.30 7.34 -10.51
CA THR A 41 -1.95 6.37 -9.62
C THR A 41 -1.29 5.01 -9.73
N GLY A 42 -1.04 4.36 -8.59
CA GLY A 42 -0.49 3.00 -8.58
C GLY A 42 -0.21 2.45 -7.19
N CYS A 43 0.33 1.23 -7.14
CA CYS A 43 0.82 0.60 -5.92
C CYS A 43 2.08 1.31 -5.44
N ILE A 44 2.09 1.71 -4.18
CA ILE A 44 3.23 2.41 -3.59
C ILE A 44 4.32 1.42 -3.19
N ARG A 45 5.56 1.83 -3.41
CA ARG A 45 6.77 1.08 -3.06
C ARG A 45 7.54 1.82 -1.98
N GLN A 46 8.54 1.15 -1.41
CA GLN A 46 9.43 1.75 -0.42
C GLN A 46 10.16 2.97 -1.01
N GLY A 47 10.48 3.95 -0.16
CA GLY A 47 11.21 5.16 -0.55
C GLY A 47 10.36 6.42 -0.69
N VAL A 48 9.03 6.34 -0.58
CA VAL A 48 8.16 7.52 -0.48
C VAL A 48 8.39 8.23 0.85
N ARG A 49 8.57 9.55 0.81
CA ARG A 49 8.77 10.40 1.98
C ARG A 49 7.60 11.34 2.16
N VAL A 50 7.11 11.45 3.38
CA VAL A 50 6.19 12.52 3.76
C VAL A 50 6.98 13.83 3.82
N TRP A 51 6.50 14.87 3.13
CA TRP A 51 7.18 16.17 3.13
C TRP A 51 6.82 17.00 4.37
N HIS A 52 5.56 17.41 4.49
CA HIS A 52 5.07 18.15 5.65
C HIS A 52 4.20 17.27 6.56
N VAL A 53 3.12 16.70 6.02
CA VAL A 53 2.17 15.88 6.76
C VAL A 53 1.54 14.84 5.84
N MET A 54 1.18 13.69 6.41
CA MET A 54 0.33 12.69 5.79
C MET A 54 -0.60 12.16 6.89
N GLU A 55 -1.87 12.49 6.77
CA GLU A 55 -2.89 12.04 7.71
C GLU A 55 -3.40 10.66 7.26
N VAL A 56 -3.45 9.71 8.19
CA VAL A 56 -3.88 8.34 7.91
C VAL A 56 -4.94 7.94 8.93
N ILE A 57 -6.07 7.44 8.44
CA ILE A 57 -7.12 6.83 9.25
C ILE A 57 -7.00 5.32 9.08
N LEU A 58 -6.90 4.60 10.21
CA LEU A 58 -6.83 3.15 10.24
C LEU A 58 -8.10 2.60 10.88
N PHE A 59 -8.71 1.63 10.20
CA PHE A 59 -9.80 0.83 10.74
C PHE A 59 -9.27 -0.57 11.02
N GLU A 60 -9.34 -1.00 12.28
CA GLU A 60 -8.93 -2.33 12.68
C GLU A 60 -10.07 -3.33 12.44
N LEU A 61 -9.76 -4.43 11.74
CA LEU A 61 -10.64 -5.57 11.56
C LEU A 61 -10.29 -6.63 12.59
N THR A 62 -11.20 -6.91 13.51
CA THR A 62 -11.02 -7.96 14.53
C THR A 62 -11.71 -9.26 14.10
N GLY A 63 -11.25 -10.39 14.63
CA GLY A 63 -11.87 -11.70 14.36
C GLY A 63 -11.63 -12.26 12.96
N THR A 64 -10.53 -11.91 12.30
CA THR A 64 -10.15 -12.45 10.99
C THR A 64 -8.82 -13.20 11.06
N PRO A 65 -8.71 -14.39 10.43
CA PRO A 65 -7.44 -15.10 10.27
C PRO A 65 -6.67 -14.68 8.99
N ALA A 66 -7.13 -13.64 8.31
CA ALA A 66 -6.64 -13.27 6.99
C ALA A 66 -5.16 -12.90 7.01
N ARG A 67 -4.43 -13.46 6.04
CA ARG A 67 -2.96 -13.36 5.95
C ARG A 67 -2.51 -13.30 4.51
N ARG A 68 -1.34 -12.72 4.26
CA ARG A 68 -0.72 -12.67 2.93
C ARG A 68 0.21 -13.85 2.74
N LEU A 69 -0.14 -14.79 1.86
CA LEU A 69 0.62 -16.00 1.60
C LEU A 69 1.29 -15.97 0.23
N PRO A 70 2.50 -16.55 0.09
CA PRO A 70 3.19 -16.64 -1.19
C PRO A 70 2.38 -17.48 -2.19
N ASP A 71 2.30 -16.99 -3.42
CA ASP A 71 1.75 -17.70 -4.57
C ASP A 71 2.87 -18.10 -5.53
N ALA A 72 3.01 -19.40 -5.77
CA ALA A 72 4.10 -19.96 -6.56
C ALA A 72 4.00 -19.59 -8.05
N ALA A 73 2.80 -19.31 -8.56
CA ALA A 73 2.59 -18.97 -9.97
C ALA A 73 3.07 -17.56 -10.29
N THR A 74 2.90 -16.61 -9.36
CA THR A 74 3.18 -15.19 -9.58
C THR A 74 4.41 -14.67 -8.84
N GLY A 75 4.84 -15.35 -7.79
CA GLY A 75 5.91 -14.90 -6.89
C GLY A 75 5.50 -13.78 -5.93
N PHE A 76 4.21 -13.43 -5.86
CA PHE A 76 3.69 -12.42 -4.93
C PHE A 76 3.09 -13.05 -3.67
N LYS A 77 2.94 -12.25 -2.60
CA LYS A 77 2.11 -12.62 -1.44
C LYS A 77 0.69 -12.08 -1.63
N PHE A 78 -0.30 -12.95 -1.82
CA PHE A 78 -1.71 -12.56 -1.96
C PHE A 78 -2.46 -12.64 -0.64
N LEU A 79 -3.45 -11.77 -0.47
CA LEU A 79 -4.36 -11.81 0.67
C LEU A 79 -5.23 -13.06 0.57
N ILE A 80 -5.15 -13.91 1.58
CA ILE A 80 -6.00 -15.06 1.80
C ILE A 80 -6.95 -14.70 2.95
N PRO A 81 -8.27 -14.63 2.72
CA PRO A 81 -9.23 -14.26 3.74
C PRO A 81 -9.44 -15.36 4.82
N ASP A 82 -9.17 -16.63 4.48
CA ASP A 82 -9.36 -17.83 5.32
C ASP A 82 -8.12 -18.75 5.35
#